data_AF-A0A7C4G699-F1
#
_entry.id   AF-A0A7C4G699-F1
#
_cell.length_a   1.000
_cell.length_b   1.000
_cell.length_c   1.000
_cell.angle_alpha   90.00
_cell.angle_beta   90.00
_cell.angle_gamma   90.00
#
_symmetry.space_group_name_H-M   'P 1'
#
loop_
_entity.id
_entity.type
_entity.pdbx_description
1 polymer ?
#
loop_
_entity_poly.entity_id
_entity_poly.type
_entity_poly.pdbx_seq_one_letter_code
_entity_poly.pdbx_strand_id
1 'polypeptide(L)'
;MLEVRLDKFTHEQSLYFLIKGFEEYNIKSDMRILEYVVEAFNGIPGWLMLFGYRGLNEGLKSRLVEEVLEEASIKFDGKMLESLWLTILSLM
;
A
#
# COMPACT_ATOMS: atom_id res chain seq x y z
N MET A 1 10.03 -25.64 -6.31
CA MET A 1 9.83 -24.31 -5.69
C MET A 1 8.48 -23.81 -6.16
N LEU A 2 7.59 -23.46 -5.23
CA LEU A 2 6.29 -22.88 -5.58
C LEU A 2 6.49 -21.37 -5.71
N GLU A 3 6.34 -20.82 -6.91
CA GLU A 3 6.30 -19.37 -7.13
C GLU A 3 4.83 -18.95 -7.05
N VAL A 4 4.52 -18.00 -6.16
CA VAL A 4 3.20 -17.38 -6.09
C VAL A 4 3.32 -16.00 -6.73
N ARG A 5 2.57 -15.78 -7.81
CA ARG A 5 2.46 -14.46 -8.44
C ARG A 5 1.29 -13.72 -7.84
N LEU A 6 1.57 -12.57 -7.24
CA LEU A 6 0.57 -11.65 -6.75
C LEU A 6 0.38 -10.57 -7.81
N ASP A 7 -0.73 -10.67 -8.54
CA ASP A 7 -1.18 -9.61 -9.43
C ASP A 7 -1.76 -8.45 -8.61
N LYS A 8 -1.83 -7.27 -9.24
CA LYS A 8 -2.56 -6.14 -8.68
C LYS A 8 -4.04 -6.50 -8.58
N PHE A 9 -4.67 -6.05 -7.51
CA PHE A 9 -6.12 -6.09 -7.40
C PHE A 9 -6.74 -5.08 -8.36
N THR A 10 -7.91 -5.43 -8.88
CA THR A 10 -8.81 -4.46 -9.50
C THR A 10 -9.32 -3.47 -8.43
N HIS A 11 -9.92 -2.37 -8.88
CA HIS A 11 -10.54 -1.39 -7.98
C HIS A 11 -11.54 -2.03 -7.01
N GLU A 12 -12.44 -2.85 -7.54
CA GLU A 12 -13.45 -3.56 -6.76
C GLU A 12 -12.83 -4.57 -5.77
N GLN A 13 -11.84 -5.34 -6.20
CA GLN A 13 -11.12 -6.25 -5.31
C GLN A 13 -10.39 -5.50 -4.18
N SER A 14 -9.86 -4.32 -4.47
CA SER A 14 -9.16 -3.49 -3.48
C SER A 14 -10.12 -2.95 -2.42
N LEU A 15 -11.27 -2.42 -2.85
CA LEU A 15 -12.33 -1.99 -1.95
C LEU A 15 -12.84 -3.16 -1.11
N TYR A 16 -13.16 -4.29 -1.73
CA TYR A 16 -13.63 -5.48 -1.05
C TYR A 16 -12.61 -5.96 0.00
N PHE A 17 -11.33 -6.02 -0.37
CA PHE A 17 -10.24 -6.39 0.53
C PHE A 17 -10.18 -5.51 1.78
N LEU A 18 -10.22 -4.18 1.61
CA LEU A 18 -10.18 -3.24 2.73
C LEU A 18 -11.45 -3.32 3.59
N ILE A 19 -12.63 -3.35 2.96
CA ILE A 19 -13.92 -3.43 3.67
C ILE A 19 -13.95 -4.69 4.53
N LYS A 20 -13.65 -5.86 3.95
CA LYS A 20 -13.64 -7.12 4.71
C LYS A 20 -12.59 -7.13 5.80
N GLY A 21 -11.39 -6.62 5.52
CA GLY A 21 -10.34 -6.48 6.53
C GLY A 21 -10.79 -5.65 7.73
N PHE A 22 -11.48 -4.52 7.53
CA PHE A 22 -11.97 -3.71 8.65
C PHE A 22 -13.20 -4.30 9.35
N GLU A 23 -14.11 -4.95 8.59
CA GLU A 23 -15.28 -5.64 9.14
C GLU A 23 -14.86 -6.76 10.13
N GLU A 24 -13.77 -7.48 9.85
CA GLU A 24 -13.21 -8.50 10.76
C GLU A 24 -12.84 -7.94 12.15
N TYR A 25 -12.52 -6.65 12.22
CA TYR A 25 -12.21 -5.93 13.47
C TYR A 25 -13.40 -5.11 13.99
N ASN A 26 -14.61 -5.29 13.43
CA ASN A 26 -15.82 -4.52 13.74
C ASN A 26 -15.65 -3.00 13.54
N ILE A 27 -14.78 -2.59 12.62
CA ILE A 27 -14.56 -1.18 12.30
C ILE A 27 -15.45 -0.77 11.14
N LYS A 28 -16.25 0.29 11.34
CA LYS A 28 -17.04 0.90 10.27
C LYS A 28 -16.18 1.87 9.47
N SER A 29 -15.86 1.50 8.24
CA SER A 29 -15.02 2.28 7.33
C SER A 29 -15.79 3.41 6.65
N ASP A 30 -15.19 4.59 6.51
CA ASP A 30 -15.70 5.64 5.60
C ASP A 30 -15.32 5.29 4.16
N MET A 31 -16.31 4.99 3.32
CA MET A 31 -16.08 4.63 1.93
C MET A 31 -15.30 5.69 1.15
N ARG A 32 -15.45 6.99 1.47
CA ARG A 32 -14.69 8.04 0.76
C ARG A 32 -13.19 7.91 1.01
N ILE A 33 -12.79 7.49 2.21
CA ILE A 33 -11.38 7.25 2.54
C ILE A 33 -10.90 5.98 1.84
N LEU A 34 -11.71 4.92 1.82
CA LEU A 34 -11.33 3.68 1.13
C LEU A 34 -11.16 3.88 -0.37
N GLU A 35 -12.07 4.62 -1.03
CA GLU A 35 -11.95 4.99 -2.44
C GLU A 35 -10.62 5.74 -2.70
N TYR A 36 -10.32 6.75 -1.87
CA TYR A 36 -9.08 7.51 -2.00
C TYR A 36 -7.83 6.62 -1.87
N VAL A 37 -7.83 5.67 -0.93
CA VAL A 37 -6.75 4.69 -0.73
C VAL A 37 -6.56 3.82 -1.97
N VAL A 38 -7.65 3.30 -2.53
CA VAL A 38 -7.59 2.42 -3.72
C VAL A 38 -7.05 3.17 -4.93
N GLU A 39 -7.52 4.40 -5.14
CA GLU A 39 -7.01 5.29 -6.20
C GLU A 39 -5.52 5.59 -6.02
N ALA A 40 -5.09 5.92 -4.80
CA ALA A 40 -3.71 6.26 -4.50
C ALA A 40 -2.73 5.08 -4.68
N PHE A 41 -3.14 3.86 -4.29
CA PHE A 41 -2.26 2.69 -4.32
C PHE A 41 -2.43 1.80 -5.55
N ASN A 42 -3.37 2.14 -6.45
CA ASN A 42 -3.58 1.49 -7.73
C ASN A 42 -3.62 -0.05 -7.63
N GLY A 43 -4.35 -0.54 -6.61
CA GLY A 43 -4.57 -1.96 -6.38
C GLY A 43 -3.37 -2.80 -5.95
N ILE A 44 -2.25 -2.18 -5.54
CA ILE A 44 -1.07 -2.93 -5.07
C ILE A 44 -1.36 -3.50 -3.66
N PRO A 45 -1.49 -4.83 -3.48
CA PRO A 45 -1.97 -5.41 -2.22
C PRO A 45 -1.09 -5.08 -1.00
N GLY A 46 0.22 -4.97 -1.19
CA GLY A 46 1.16 -4.63 -0.12
C GLY A 46 0.89 -3.26 0.51
N TRP A 47 0.53 -2.27 -0.30
CA TRP A 47 0.23 -0.92 0.20
C TRP A 47 -1.16 -0.82 0.81
N LEU A 48 -2.15 -1.50 0.23
CA LEU A 48 -3.49 -1.63 0.82
C LEU A 48 -3.42 -2.28 2.21
N MET A 49 -2.60 -3.33 2.35
CA MET A 49 -2.37 -4.00 3.63
C MET A 49 -1.70 -3.08 4.65
N LEU A 50 -0.65 -2.35 4.25
CA LEU A 50 0.03 -1.42 5.15
C LEU A 50 -0.91 -0.30 5.64
N PHE A 51 -1.68 0.29 4.73
CA PHE A 51 -2.72 1.25 5.09
C PHE A 51 -3.73 0.64 6.07
N GLY A 52 -4.24 -0.57 5.77
CA GLY A 52 -5.15 -1.30 6.64
C GLY A 52 -4.61 -1.47 8.06
N TYR A 53 -3.41 -2.02 8.17
CA TYR A 53 -2.73 -2.25 9.46
C TYR A 53 -2.52 -0.96 10.26
N ARG A 54 -2.07 0.12 9.64
CA ARG A 54 -1.93 1.42 10.33
C ARG A 54 -3.29 1.99 10.71
N GLY A 55 -4.29 1.84 9.85
CA GLY A 55 -5.66 2.29 10.10
C GLY A 55 -6.29 1.67 11.35
N LEU A 56 -5.94 0.41 11.67
CA LEU A 56 -6.37 -0.24 12.91
C LEU A 56 -5.82 0.45 14.17
N ASN A 57 -4.59 0.98 14.11
CA ASN A 57 -3.89 1.55 15.26
C ASN A 57 -4.06 3.07 15.37
N GLU A 58 -4.15 3.77 14.24
CA GLU A 58 -4.09 5.24 14.15
C GLU A 58 -5.43 5.87 13.75
N GLY A 59 -6.37 5.04 13.26
CA GLY A 59 -7.67 5.43 12.74
C GLY A 59 -7.67 5.81 11.26
N LEU A 60 -8.84 5.72 10.63
CA LEU A 60 -9.02 6.00 9.20
C LEU A 60 -9.18 7.50 8.94
N LYS A 61 -8.15 8.12 8.36
CA LYS A 61 -8.10 9.56 8.03
C LYS A 61 -7.40 9.76 6.69
N SER A 62 -7.80 10.78 5.92
CA SER A 62 -7.14 11.10 4.64
C SER A 62 -5.63 11.33 4.77
N ARG A 63 -5.20 11.95 5.87
CA ARG A 63 -3.78 12.14 6.18
C ARG A 63 -2.99 10.82 6.25
N LEU A 64 -3.60 9.74 6.75
CA LEU A 64 -2.92 8.44 6.80
C LEU A 64 -2.65 7.90 5.38
N VAL A 65 -3.54 8.19 4.42
CA VAL A 65 -3.34 7.83 3.01
C VAL A 65 -2.08 8.51 2.47
N GLU A 66 -1.95 9.81 2.73
CA GLU A 66 -0.80 10.62 2.31
C GLU A 66 0.50 10.13 2.94
N GLU A 67 0.49 9.81 4.24
CA GLU A 67 1.68 9.30 4.95
C GLU A 67 2.14 7.94 4.41
N VAL A 68 1.20 7.03 4.11
CA VAL A 68 1.55 5.73 3.51
C VAL A 68 2.00 5.90 2.06
N LEU A 69 1.44 6.86 1.32
CA LEU A 69 1.87 7.19 -0.04
C LEU A 69 3.29 7.80 -0.07
N GLU A 70 3.63 8.63 0.90
CA GLU A 70 4.98 9.18 1.06
C GLU A 70 5.99 8.06 1.37
N GLU A 71 5.65 7.14 2.28
CA GLU A 71 6.47 5.97 2.58
C GLU A 71 6.66 5.09 1.33
N ALA A 72 5.59 4.86 0.57
CA ALA A 72 5.66 4.15 -0.70
C ALA A 72 6.58 4.87 -1.69
N SER A 73 6.48 6.19 -1.80
CA SER A 73 7.29 7.00 -2.70
C SER A 73 8.78 6.95 -2.34
N ILE A 74 9.13 7.01 -1.05
CA ILE A 74 10.51 6.89 -0.58
C ILE A 74 11.08 5.50 -0.90
N LYS A 75 10.29 4.44 -0.67
CA LYS A 75 10.72 3.05 -0.92
C LYS A 75 10.78 2.71 -2.41
N PHE A 76 10.00 3.40 -3.25
CA PHE A 76 10.01 3.25 -4.70
C PHE A 76 10.87 4.30 -5.42
N ASP A 77 11.56 5.19 -4.71
CA ASP A 77 12.38 6.23 -5.33
C ASP A 77 13.54 5.57 -6.11
N GLY A 78 13.64 5.92 -7.39
CA GLY A 78 14.69 5.47 -8.30
C GLY A 78 16.09 5.77 -7.80
N LYS A 79 16.24 6.70 -6.85
CA LYS A 79 17.49 6.97 -6.12
C LYS A 79 18.05 5.74 -5.41
N MET A 80 17.21 4.83 -4.91
CA MET A 80 17.69 3.57 -4.32
C MET A 80 18.34 2.68 -5.38
N LEU A 81 17.74 2.60 -6.57
CA LEU A 81 18.30 1.86 -7.70
C LEU A 81 19.57 2.52 -8.24
N GLU A 82 19.61 3.86 -8.27
CA GLU A 82 20.80 4.65 -8.61
C GLU A 82 21.94 4.41 -7.62
N SER A 83 21.66 4.43 -6.31
CA SER A 83 22.65 4.15 -5.26
C SER A 83 23.16 2.71 -5.34
N LEU A 84 22.29 1.74 -5.60
CA LEU A 84 22.66 0.33 -5.75
C LEU A 84 23.51 0.12 -7.01
N TRP A 85 23.13 0.76 -8.12
CA TRP A 85 23.87 0.71 -9.38
C TRP A 85 25.28 1.31 -9.24
N LEU A 86 25.40 2.47 -8.59
CA LEU A 86 26.70 3.11 -8.30
C LEU A 86 27.57 2.26 -7.38
N THR A 87 26.96 1.57 -6.41
CA THR A 87 27.69 0.65 -5.51
C THR A 87 28.22 -0.55 -6.28
N ILE A 88 27.42 -1.15 -7.15
CA ILE A 88 27.83 -2.28 -8.00
C ILE A 88 28.96 -1.84 -8.95
N LEU A 89 28.84 -0.66 -9.58
CA LEU A 89 29.90 -0.09 -10.43
C LEU A 89 31.20 0.18 -9.67
N SER A 90 31.14 0.51 -8.38
CA SER A 90 32.34 0.70 -7.55
C SER A 90 33.04 -0.60 -7.15
N LEU A 91 32.36 -1.74 -7.31
CA LEU A 91 32.85 -3.08 -6.97
C LEU A 91 33.29 -3.89 -8.22
N MET A 92 33.13 -3.33 -9.43
CA MET A 92 33.58 -3.88 -10.71
C MET A 92 34.74 -3.06 -11.26
#